data_AF-A0AAE0GU62-F1
#
_entry.id   AF-A0AAE0GU62-F1
#
_cell.length_a   1.000
_cell.length_b   1.000
_cell.length_c   1.000
_cell.angle_alpha   90.00
_cell.angle_beta   90.00
_cell.angle_gamma   90.00
#
_symmetry.space_group_name_H-M   'P 1'
#
loop_
_entity.id
_entity.type
_entity.pdbx_description
1 polymer ?
#
loop_
_entity_poly.entity_id
_entity_poly.type
_entity_poly.pdbx_seq_one_letter_code
_entity_poly.pdbx_strand_id
1 'polypeptide(L)'
;MRTTLDQALPHDNPSSYIAASYIKFVEAGGARAVPILYDDSNENITNIFKSVNGLLFPGGGADGCTGRYFEVVSMLFDLAIEANNDGDYFPIHATCLGFEQLAVKVSGNCSILTNFSAEDAASPLLLLPGADKSALLGGDDTDMKWLRKRVAATPPLAMENHNFG
;
A
#
# COMPACT_ATOMS: atom_id res chain seq x y z
N MET A 1 -9.37 14.29 24.16
CA MET A 1 -9.42 15.31 23.09
C MET A 1 -9.34 14.55 21.77
N ARG A 2 -10.46 14.40 21.05
CA ARG A 2 -10.51 13.74 19.73
C ARG A 2 -10.32 14.83 18.68
N THR A 3 -9.14 14.97 18.14
CA THR A 3 -8.93 15.67 16.88
C THR A 3 -9.39 14.72 15.77
N THR A 4 -10.49 15.05 15.11
CA THR A 4 -10.89 14.39 13.86
C THR A 4 -9.86 14.74 12.78
N LEU A 5 -9.58 13.81 11.86
CA LEU A 5 -8.64 14.04 10.75
C LEU A 5 -8.96 15.33 9.95
N ASP A 6 -10.22 15.76 9.96
CA ASP A 6 -10.68 17.01 9.32
C ASP A 6 -10.01 18.28 9.85
N GLN A 7 -9.49 18.27 11.10
CA GLN A 7 -8.83 19.44 11.69
C GLN A 7 -7.33 19.51 11.40
N ALA A 8 -6.75 18.49 10.76
CA ALA A 8 -5.30 18.39 10.52
C ALA A 8 -4.87 18.77 9.09
N LEU A 9 -5.81 19.11 8.20
CA LEU A 9 -5.51 19.45 6.82
C LEU A 9 -5.71 20.96 6.59
N PRO A 10 -4.66 21.80 6.67
CA PRO A 10 -4.76 23.16 6.18
C PRO A 10 -4.76 23.13 4.65
N HIS A 11 -5.80 23.68 4.01
CA HIS A 11 -5.76 24.58 2.84
C HIS A 11 -7.11 24.61 2.11
N ASP A 12 -7.55 25.81 1.74
CA ASP A 12 -8.77 26.12 0.98
C ASP A 12 -8.77 25.62 -0.50
N ASN A 13 -7.93 24.64 -0.81
CA ASN A 13 -7.87 23.94 -2.09
C ASN A 13 -7.14 22.59 -1.87
N PRO A 14 -7.83 21.44 -1.78
CA PRO A 14 -7.16 20.19 -1.42
C PRO A 14 -6.20 19.75 -2.54
N SER A 15 -4.90 19.88 -2.31
CA SER A 15 -3.81 19.37 -3.17
C SER A 15 -3.72 17.84 -3.15
N SER A 16 -4.31 17.21 -2.14
CA SER A 16 -4.20 15.78 -1.87
C SER A 16 -5.46 15.23 -1.19
N TYR A 17 -5.66 13.92 -1.25
CA TYR A 17 -6.69 13.22 -0.48
C TYR A 17 -6.24 11.81 -0.12
N ILE A 18 -6.83 11.24 0.92
CA ILE A 18 -6.70 9.82 1.28
C ILE A 18 -8.11 9.23 1.31
N ALA A 19 -8.36 8.20 0.51
CA ALA A 19 -9.68 7.56 0.51
C ALA A 19 -9.94 6.91 1.88
N ALA A 20 -11.12 7.18 2.46
CA ALA A 20 -11.50 6.69 3.79
C ALA A 20 -11.52 5.16 3.90
N SER A 21 -11.62 4.43 2.77
CA SER A 21 -11.52 2.97 2.72
C SER A 21 -10.17 2.46 3.24
N TYR A 22 -9.06 3.14 2.95
CA TYR A 22 -7.74 2.74 3.46
C TYR A 22 -7.62 2.93 4.96
N ILE A 23 -8.20 4.02 5.50
CA ILE A 23 -8.24 4.26 6.95
C ILE A 23 -9.04 3.15 7.64
N LYS A 24 -10.22 2.83 7.11
CA LYS A 24 -11.06 1.74 7.63
C LYS A 24 -10.39 0.37 7.52
N PHE A 25 -9.60 0.14 6.47
CA PHE A 25 -8.83 -1.09 6.30
C PHE A 25 -7.77 -1.26 7.40
N VAL A 26 -7.01 -0.20 7.69
CA VAL A 26 -6.02 -0.19 8.78
C VAL A 26 -6.71 -0.40 10.14
N GLU A 27 -7.81 0.30 10.40
CA GLU A 27 -8.58 0.16 11.64
C GLU A 27 -9.20 -1.23 11.80
N ALA A 28 -9.69 -1.84 10.72
CA ALA A 28 -10.21 -3.20 10.73
C ALA A 28 -9.13 -4.24 11.06
N GLY A 29 -7.86 -3.95 10.75
CA GLY A 29 -6.70 -4.73 11.19
C GLY A 29 -6.31 -4.51 12.66
N GLY A 30 -7.05 -3.68 13.41
CA GLY A 30 -6.76 -3.37 14.81
C GLY A 30 -5.69 -2.29 15.02
N ALA A 31 -5.28 -1.59 13.96
CA ALA A 31 -4.29 -0.52 14.01
C ALA A 31 -4.94 0.88 14.04
N ARG A 32 -4.11 1.91 14.26
CA ARG A 32 -4.51 3.33 14.12
C ARG A 32 -3.80 3.91 12.91
N ALA A 33 -4.53 4.62 12.06
CA ALA A 33 -3.95 5.27 10.89
C ALA A 33 -3.36 6.65 11.24
N VAL A 34 -2.18 6.95 10.69
CA VAL A 34 -1.56 8.28 10.72
C VAL A 34 -1.34 8.71 9.27
N PRO A 35 -1.91 9.84 8.82
CA PRO A 35 -1.69 10.34 7.48
C PRO A 35 -0.24 10.85 7.33
N ILE A 36 0.40 10.50 6.21
CA ILE A 36 1.67 11.11 5.78
C ILE A 36 1.35 11.92 4.53
N LEU A 37 1.52 13.24 4.61
CA LEU A 37 1.26 14.14 3.49
C LEU A 37 2.50 14.19 2.59
N TYR A 38 2.33 14.00 1.28
CA TYR A 38 3.46 13.91 0.35
C TYR A 38 4.14 15.27 0.11
N ASP A 39 3.42 16.36 0.37
CA ASP A 39 3.88 17.73 0.23
C ASP A 39 4.53 18.30 1.51
N ASP A 40 4.58 17.51 2.59
CA ASP A 40 5.38 17.83 3.77
C ASP A 40 6.89 17.82 3.48
N SER A 41 7.66 18.46 4.36
CA SER A 41 9.12 18.39 4.32
C SER A 41 9.62 16.97 4.54
N ASN A 42 10.73 16.60 3.88
CA ASN A 42 11.37 15.30 4.07
C ASN A 42 11.70 15.03 5.55
N GLU A 43 12.06 16.07 6.31
CA GLU A 43 12.31 15.96 7.75
C GLU A 43 11.04 15.57 8.52
N ASN A 44 9.90 16.23 8.26
CA ASN A 44 8.65 15.89 8.93
C ASN A 44 8.20 14.47 8.58
N ILE A 45 8.26 14.10 7.30
CA ILE A 45 7.92 12.74 6.83
C ILE A 45 8.82 11.69 7.51
N THR A 46 10.13 11.95 7.61
CA THR A 46 11.08 11.07 8.29
C THR A 46 10.78 10.95 9.79
N ASN A 47 10.38 12.05 10.44
CA ASN A 47 9.99 12.03 11.85
C ASN A 47 8.70 11.21 12.07
N ILE A 48 7.73 11.31 11.17
CA ILE A 48 6.52 10.47 11.22
C ILE A 48 6.89 9.01 10.98
N PHE A 49 7.73 8.69 9.99
CA PHE A 49 8.22 7.33 9.74
C PHE A 49 8.79 6.69 11.01
N LYS A 50 9.67 7.41 11.72
CA LYS A 50 10.27 6.96 12.99
C LYS A 50 9.26 6.79 14.15
N SER A 51 8.04 7.29 13.98
CA SER A 51 6.99 7.30 15.00
C SER A 51 5.87 6.28 14.72
N VAL A 52 5.89 5.61 13.57
CA VAL A 52 4.88 4.61 13.16
C VAL A 52 5.50 3.23 13.08
N ASN A 53 4.66 2.20 12.90
CA ASN A 53 5.07 0.79 12.96
C ASN A 53 5.02 0.08 11.60
N GLY A 54 4.76 0.80 10.53
CA GLY A 54 4.59 0.26 9.19
C GLY A 54 3.95 1.29 8.26
N LEU A 55 3.93 0.98 6.97
CA LEU A 55 3.37 1.85 5.93
C LEU A 55 2.30 1.14 5.12
N LEU A 56 1.31 1.91 4.69
CA LEU A 56 0.36 1.54 3.65
C LEU A 56 0.49 2.53 2.50
N PHE A 57 0.85 2.05 1.31
CA PHE A 57 0.86 2.83 0.07
C PHE A 57 -0.45 2.58 -0.69
N PRO A 58 -1.35 3.57 -0.75
CA PRO A 58 -2.67 3.39 -1.33
C PRO A 58 -2.61 3.38 -2.87
N GLY A 59 -3.68 2.90 -3.48
CA GLY A 59 -3.98 3.13 -4.88
C GLY A 59 -4.33 4.59 -5.16
N GLY A 60 -4.32 4.98 -6.43
CA GLY A 60 -4.61 6.34 -6.86
C GLY A 60 -4.31 6.55 -8.34
N GLY A 61 -4.27 7.81 -8.77
CA GLY A 61 -3.99 8.19 -10.16
C GLY A 61 -2.86 9.22 -10.31
N ALA A 62 -1.95 9.28 -9.33
CA ALA A 62 -0.73 10.07 -9.46
C ALA A 62 0.26 9.38 -10.41
N ASP A 63 1.29 10.11 -10.85
CA ASP A 63 2.34 9.55 -11.70
C ASP A 63 3.10 8.42 -10.97
N GLY A 64 3.28 7.29 -11.67
CA GLY A 64 3.87 6.08 -11.11
C GLY A 64 5.40 6.06 -11.08
N CYS A 65 6.09 7.01 -11.73
CA CYS A 65 7.56 7.01 -11.80
C CYS A 65 8.22 8.37 -11.50
N THR A 66 7.45 9.45 -11.44
CA THR A 66 7.99 10.80 -11.31
C THR A 66 7.16 11.67 -10.37
N GLY A 67 7.73 12.82 -10.01
CA GLY A 67 7.07 13.81 -9.18
C GLY A 67 7.10 13.49 -7.70
N ARG A 68 6.64 14.47 -6.92
CA ARG A 68 6.81 14.49 -5.45
C ARG A 68 6.20 13.27 -4.75
N TYR A 69 5.06 12.78 -5.21
CA TYR A 69 4.40 11.62 -4.60
C TYR A 69 5.27 10.35 -4.72
N PHE A 70 5.81 10.07 -5.92
CA PHE A 70 6.73 8.94 -6.14
C PHE A 70 8.06 9.11 -5.39
N GLU A 71 8.59 10.34 -5.31
CA GLU A 71 9.79 10.64 -4.52
C GLU A 71 9.61 10.28 -3.03
N VAL A 72 8.47 10.65 -2.44
CA VAL A 72 8.16 10.34 -1.03
C VAL A 72 7.99 8.84 -0.83
N VAL A 73 7.27 8.15 -1.72
CA VAL A 73 7.13 6.69 -1.67
C VAL A 73 8.50 6.00 -1.76
N SER A 74 9.36 6.46 -2.67
CA SER A 74 10.73 5.95 -2.83
C SER A 74 11.58 6.16 -1.59
N MET A 75 11.51 7.35 -0.99
CA MET A 75 12.23 7.67 0.25
C MET A 75 11.75 6.81 1.43
N LEU A 76 10.44 6.66 1.60
CA LEU A 76 9.86 5.83 2.66
C LEU A 76 10.17 4.34 2.48
N PHE A 77 10.22 3.86 1.24
CA PHE A 77 10.68 2.52 0.93
C PHE A 77 12.15 2.31 1.34
N ASP A 78 13.04 3.25 0.99
CA ASP A 78 14.46 3.16 1.35
C ASP A 78 14.65 3.17 2.88
N LEU A 79 13.91 4.01 3.61
CA LEU A 79 13.91 4.03 5.07
C LEU A 79 13.44 2.71 5.68
N ALA A 80 12.40 2.08 5.11
CA ALA A 80 11.95 0.77 5.56
C ALA A 80 13.00 -0.32 5.30
N ILE A 81 13.70 -0.28 4.17
CA ILE A 81 14.80 -1.21 3.88
C ILE A 81 15.95 -1.01 4.88
N GLU A 82 16.33 0.24 5.17
CA GLU A 82 17.33 0.56 6.20
C GLU A 82 16.94 0.00 7.57
N ALA A 83 15.70 0.27 8.02
CA ALA A 83 15.18 -0.25 9.28
C ALA A 83 15.26 -1.79 9.35
N ASN A 84 14.78 -2.48 8.31
CA ASN A 84 14.81 -3.94 8.28
C ASN A 84 16.25 -4.51 8.25
N ASN A 85 17.18 -3.85 7.56
CA ASN A 85 18.59 -4.25 7.54
C ASN A 85 19.26 -4.08 8.91
N ASP A 86 18.83 -3.08 9.68
CA ASP A 86 19.27 -2.83 11.06
C ASP A 86 18.55 -3.73 12.10
N GLY A 87 17.68 -4.62 11.65
CA GLY A 87 16.92 -5.56 12.49
C GLY A 87 15.65 -4.96 13.11
N ASP A 88 15.26 -3.76 12.73
CA ASP A 88 13.97 -3.15 13.07
C ASP A 88 12.91 -3.54 12.04
N TYR A 89 12.06 -4.51 12.40
CA TYR A 89 11.06 -5.04 11.47
C TYR A 89 10.03 -3.99 11.10
N PHE A 90 10.01 -3.59 9.84
CA PHE A 90 9.16 -2.50 9.35
C PHE A 90 8.39 -2.91 8.08
N PRO A 91 7.11 -3.30 8.19
CA PRO A 91 6.33 -3.80 7.06
C PRO A 91 5.79 -2.67 6.17
N ILE A 92 5.73 -2.93 4.86
CA ILE A 92 5.02 -2.11 3.87
C ILE A 92 3.91 -2.95 3.25
N HIS A 93 2.70 -2.40 3.21
CA HIS A 93 1.59 -2.90 2.40
C HIS A 93 1.33 -1.93 1.25
N ALA A 94 1.15 -2.42 0.03
CA ALA A 94 0.95 -1.58 -1.14
C ALA A 94 -0.22 -2.10 -1.98
N THR A 95 -1.07 -1.19 -2.45
CA THR A 95 -2.29 -1.51 -3.19
C THR A 95 -2.34 -0.71 -4.50
N CYS A 96 -2.67 -1.35 -5.63
CA CYS A 96 -2.82 -0.70 -6.95
C CYS A 96 -1.61 0.20 -7.28
N LEU A 97 -1.78 1.51 -7.44
CA LEU A 97 -0.67 2.47 -7.68
C LEU A 97 0.51 2.29 -6.71
N GLY A 98 0.27 2.03 -5.42
CA GLY A 98 1.35 1.77 -4.48
C GLY A 98 2.18 0.54 -4.87
N PHE A 99 1.55 -0.51 -5.39
CA PHE A 99 2.24 -1.71 -5.86
C PHE A 99 3.02 -1.45 -7.16
N GLU A 100 2.42 -0.69 -8.09
CA GLU A 100 3.07 -0.23 -9.32
C GLU A 100 4.36 0.55 -9.01
N GLN A 101 4.28 1.50 -8.06
CA GLN A 101 5.42 2.31 -7.64
C GLN A 101 6.52 1.49 -6.97
N LEU A 102 6.16 0.46 -6.19
CA LEU A 102 7.16 -0.46 -5.64
C LEU A 102 7.86 -1.26 -6.76
N ALA A 103 7.12 -1.74 -7.76
CA ALA A 103 7.70 -2.44 -8.90
C ALA A 103 8.68 -1.55 -9.68
N VAL A 104 8.31 -0.29 -9.92
CA VAL A 104 9.18 0.71 -10.55
C VAL A 104 10.40 1.01 -9.69
N LYS A 105 10.23 1.28 -8.38
CA LYS A 105 11.32 1.60 -7.45
C LYS A 105 12.33 0.45 -7.33
N VAL A 106 11.85 -0.79 -7.18
CA VAL A 106 12.72 -1.96 -7.03
C VAL A 106 13.44 -2.32 -8.33
N SER A 107 12.76 -2.19 -9.48
CA SER A 107 13.37 -2.48 -10.78
C SER A 107 14.32 -1.37 -11.28
N GLY A 108 14.14 -0.14 -10.81
CA GLY A 108 14.82 1.04 -11.36
C GLY A 108 14.38 1.38 -12.79
N ASN A 109 13.21 0.90 -13.22
CA ASN A 109 12.73 1.01 -14.60
C ASN A 109 11.28 1.53 -14.67
N CYS A 110 11.08 2.75 -15.16
CA CYS A 110 9.74 3.32 -15.37
C CYS A 110 8.88 2.56 -16.38
N SER A 111 9.49 1.75 -17.25
CA SER A 111 8.81 1.02 -18.32
C SER A 111 8.58 -0.46 -17.98
N ILE A 112 8.68 -0.83 -16.70
CA ILE A 112 8.46 -2.22 -16.26
C ILE A 112 6.99 -2.65 -16.35
N LEU A 113 6.07 -1.68 -16.27
CA LEU A 113 4.63 -1.90 -16.31
C LEU A 113 4.12 -1.97 -17.75
N THR A 114 3.12 -2.82 -18.00
CA THR A 114 2.47 -2.92 -19.31
C THR A 114 1.03 -2.45 -19.23
N ASN A 115 0.51 -1.85 -20.31
CA ASN A 115 -0.92 -1.53 -20.38
C ASN A 115 -1.77 -2.79 -20.20
N PHE A 116 -2.73 -2.73 -19.30
CA PHE A 116 -3.65 -3.81 -18.99
C PHE A 116 -5.04 -3.23 -18.74
N SER A 117 -6.06 -3.76 -19.41
CA SER A 117 -7.43 -3.29 -19.25
C SER A 117 -8.12 -4.06 -18.14
N ALA A 118 -8.12 -3.49 -16.94
CA ALA A 118 -8.74 -4.08 -15.76
C ALA A 118 -9.52 -3.05 -14.91
N GLU A 119 -10.01 -1.99 -15.54
CA GLU A 119 -10.93 -1.06 -14.89
C GLU A 119 -12.27 -1.74 -14.59
N ASP A 120 -12.82 -1.45 -13.40
CA ASP A 120 -14.12 -1.95 -12.93
C ASP A 120 -14.32 -3.48 -13.06
N ALA A 121 -13.28 -4.27 -12.77
CA ALA A 121 -13.27 -5.71 -13.04
C ALA A 121 -13.00 -6.56 -11.78
N ALA A 122 -13.98 -7.37 -11.38
CA ALA A 122 -13.77 -8.37 -10.33
C ALA A 122 -13.09 -9.63 -10.92
N SER A 123 -11.94 -10.00 -10.36
CA SER A 123 -11.08 -11.08 -10.86
C SER A 123 -10.84 -12.18 -9.80
N PRO A 124 -10.64 -13.44 -10.23
CA PRO A 124 -10.17 -14.49 -9.34
C PRO A 124 -8.67 -14.34 -9.05
N LEU A 125 -8.26 -14.74 -7.85
CA LEU A 125 -6.83 -14.88 -7.53
C LEU A 125 -6.37 -16.31 -7.83
N LEU A 126 -5.41 -16.45 -8.74
CA LEU A 126 -4.80 -17.73 -9.08
C LEU A 126 -3.61 -17.98 -8.14
N LEU A 127 -3.80 -18.86 -7.15
CA LEU A 127 -2.74 -19.18 -6.20
C LEU A 127 -1.65 -20.01 -6.87
N LEU A 128 -0.42 -19.51 -6.82
CA LEU A 128 0.77 -20.24 -7.27
C LEU A 128 1.19 -21.31 -6.24
N PRO A 129 1.92 -22.36 -6.67
CA PRO A 129 2.53 -23.31 -5.75
C PRO A 129 3.37 -22.60 -4.67
N GLY A 130 3.15 -22.95 -3.40
CA GLY A 130 3.84 -22.34 -2.25
C GLY A 130 3.12 -21.15 -1.61
N ALA A 131 1.96 -20.73 -2.14
CA ALA A 131 1.13 -19.70 -1.49
C ALA A 131 0.78 -20.05 -0.04
N ASP A 132 0.58 -21.34 0.26
CA ASP A 132 0.33 -21.91 1.59
C ASP A 132 1.52 -21.80 2.56
N LYS A 133 2.71 -21.43 2.07
CA LYS A 133 3.93 -21.22 2.88
C LYS A 133 4.36 -19.75 2.90
N SER A 134 3.64 -18.88 2.21
CA SER A 134 3.97 -17.45 2.15
C SER A 134 3.67 -16.75 3.48
N ALA A 135 4.35 -15.64 3.77
CA ALA A 135 4.04 -14.84 4.95
C ALA A 135 2.60 -14.28 4.94
N LEU A 136 2.09 -13.96 3.75
CA LEU A 136 0.76 -13.36 3.60
C LEU A 136 -0.38 -14.39 3.70
N LEU A 137 -0.22 -15.54 3.03
CA LEU A 137 -1.29 -16.53 2.89
C LEU A 137 -1.00 -17.85 3.62
N GLY A 138 0.11 -17.99 4.34
CA GLY A 138 0.58 -19.26 4.87
C GLY A 138 0.22 -19.57 6.33
N GLY A 139 -0.62 -18.74 6.98
CA GLY A 139 -1.10 -19.04 8.34
C GLY A 139 -1.82 -20.40 8.42
N ASP A 140 -1.63 -21.13 9.51
CA ASP A 140 -2.20 -22.48 9.70
C ASP A 140 -3.46 -22.52 10.56
N ASP A 141 -3.96 -21.35 10.98
CA ASP A 141 -5.24 -21.22 11.65
C ASP A 141 -6.42 -21.54 10.73
N THR A 142 -7.60 -21.67 11.33
CA THR A 142 -8.84 -22.02 10.63
C THR A 142 -9.23 -21.00 9.58
N ASP A 143 -8.96 -19.73 9.82
CA ASP A 143 -9.40 -18.63 8.97
C ASP A 143 -8.54 -18.57 7.71
N MET A 144 -7.23 -18.72 7.85
CA MET A 144 -6.31 -18.78 6.73
C MET A 144 -6.50 -20.04 5.87
N LYS A 145 -6.76 -21.20 6.50
CA LYS A 145 -7.15 -22.42 5.77
C LYS A 145 -8.45 -22.23 5.00
N TRP A 146 -9.46 -21.61 5.63
CA TRP A 146 -10.73 -21.30 4.98
C TRP A 146 -10.54 -20.32 3.81
N LEU A 147 -9.76 -19.25 4.01
CA LEU A 147 -9.48 -18.23 3.00
C LEU A 147 -8.81 -18.85 1.77
N ARG A 148 -7.74 -19.65 1.98
CA ARG A 148 -7.06 -20.36 0.87
C ARG A 148 -8.03 -21.25 0.10
N LYS A 149 -8.89 -22.01 0.81
CA LYS A 149 -9.91 -22.85 0.16
C LYS A 149 -10.93 -22.01 -0.62
N ARG A 150 -11.35 -20.87 -0.07
CA ARG A 150 -12.32 -19.97 -0.73
C ARG A 150 -11.74 -19.36 -1.99
N VAL A 151 -10.50 -18.89 -1.94
CA VAL A 151 -9.78 -18.32 -3.09
C VAL A 151 -9.50 -19.38 -4.15
N ALA A 152 -9.10 -20.61 -3.75
CA ALA A 152 -8.83 -21.71 -4.68
C ALA A 152 -10.07 -22.18 -5.47
N ALA A 153 -11.29 -21.85 -5.01
CA ALA A 153 -12.52 -22.08 -5.78
C ALA A 153 -12.73 -21.05 -6.91
N THR A 154 -11.73 -20.19 -7.16
CA THR A 154 -11.69 -19.13 -8.18
C THR A 154 -12.93 -18.23 -8.27
N PRO A 155 -13.54 -17.77 -7.15
CA PRO A 155 -14.54 -16.71 -7.21
C PRO A 155 -13.89 -15.37 -7.60
N PRO A 156 -14.62 -14.47 -8.29
CA PRO A 156 -14.15 -13.11 -8.55
C PRO A 156 -14.23 -12.27 -7.28
N LEU A 157 -13.16 -12.26 -6.49
CA LEU A 157 -13.11 -11.59 -5.17
C LEU A 157 -12.14 -10.41 -5.11
N ALA A 158 -11.18 -10.34 -6.04
CA ALA A 158 -10.24 -9.22 -6.12
C ALA A 158 -10.83 -8.17 -7.05
N MET A 159 -10.99 -6.94 -6.56
CA MET A 159 -11.41 -5.83 -7.40
C MET A 159 -10.19 -5.25 -8.10
N GLU A 160 -10.15 -5.34 -9.42
CA GLU A 160 -9.19 -4.64 -10.25
C GLU A 160 -9.78 -3.30 -10.70
N ASN A 161 -8.97 -2.25 -10.62
CA ASN A 161 -9.33 -0.94 -11.15
C ASN A 161 -8.06 -0.15 -11.52
N HIS A 162 -7.34 -0.66 -12.52
CA HIS A 162 -6.05 -0.12 -12.94
C HIS A 162 -5.83 -0.30 -14.45
N ASN A 163 -4.95 0.52 -15.02
CA ASN A 163 -4.59 0.51 -16.45
C ASN A 163 -3.21 -0.12 -16.72
N PHE A 164 -2.47 -0.50 -15.68
CA PHE A 164 -1.10 -1.02 -15.77
C PHE A 164 -0.93 -2.28 -14.94
N GLY A 165 -0.23 -3.30 -15.45
CA GLY A 165 0.04 -4.56 -14.75
C GLY A 165 1.32 -5.24 -15.20
#